data_AF-A0A268ELF1-F1
#
_entry.id   AF-A0A268ELF1-F1
#
_cell.length_a   1.000
_cell.length_b   1.000
_cell.length_c   1.000
_cell.angle_alpha   90.00
_cell.angle_beta   90.00
_cell.angle_gamma   90.00
#
_symmetry.space_group_name_H-M   'P 1'
#
loop_
_entity.id
_entity.type
_entity.pdbx_description
1 polymer ?
#
loop_
_entity_poly.entity_id
_entity_poly.type
_entity_poly.pdbx_seq_one_letter_code
_entity_poly.pdbx_strand_id
1 'polypeptide(L)'
;MKLITNVYQNFEVEDPAKIDVWYMVLRETSVESAKSNLMMHFRTSSFPPTPADLIGGKEPEKSLTIYDIQRKEQEQQLLELQEYHEREDVKPMPDHIAKRLGQIFAGMRVNRDES
;
A
#
# COMPACT_ATOMS: atom_id res chain seq x y z
N MET A 1 -14.97 15.72 -21.52
CA MET A 1 -15.02 14.26 -21.80
C MET A 1 -14.30 13.81 -23.07
N LYS A 2 -13.88 14.70 -23.98
CA LYS A 2 -13.16 14.32 -25.24
C LYS A 2 -11.90 13.45 -25.03
N LEU A 3 -11.23 13.58 -23.88
CA LEU A 3 -10.08 12.75 -23.54
C LEU A 3 -10.46 11.28 -23.35
N ILE A 4 -11.64 11.01 -22.77
CA ILE A 4 -12.12 9.66 -22.48
C ILE A 4 -12.55 8.96 -23.78
N THR A 5 -13.28 9.68 -24.64
CA THR A 5 -13.73 9.17 -25.96
C THR A 5 -12.56 8.85 -26.90
N ASN A 6 -11.43 9.57 -26.78
CA ASN A 6 -10.24 9.30 -27.59
C ASN A 6 -9.49 8.03 -27.17
N VAL A 7 -9.61 7.62 -25.90
CA VAL A 7 -8.95 6.42 -25.37
C VAL A 7 -9.88 5.20 -25.46
N TYR A 8 -11.15 5.38 -25.14
CA TYR A 8 -12.15 4.33 -25.15
C TYR A 8 -13.11 4.52 -26.33
N GLN A 9 -12.92 3.74 -27.39
CA GLN A 9 -13.70 3.83 -28.63
C GLN A 9 -15.20 3.59 -28.43
N ASN A 10 -15.57 2.78 -27.44
CA ASN A 10 -16.96 2.46 -27.12
C ASN A 10 -17.60 3.42 -26.09
N PHE A 11 -16.90 4.51 -25.73
CA PHE A 11 -17.42 5.49 -24.78
C PHE A 11 -18.14 6.61 -25.53
N GLU A 12 -19.48 6.61 -25.46
CA GLU A 12 -20.33 7.60 -26.12
C GLU A 12 -20.91 8.62 -25.14
N VAL A 13 -20.84 9.90 -25.54
CA VAL A 13 -21.31 11.06 -24.76
C VAL A 13 -22.33 11.85 -25.57
N GLU A 14 -23.30 11.15 -26.16
CA GLU A 14 -24.36 11.77 -26.97
C GLU A 14 -25.51 12.32 -26.10
N ASP A 15 -25.70 11.75 -24.91
CA ASP A 15 -26.76 12.11 -23.98
C ASP A 15 -26.36 13.31 -23.09
N PRO A 16 -27.04 14.47 -23.20
CA PRO A 16 -26.79 15.63 -22.35
C PRO A 16 -26.96 15.34 -20.86
N ALA A 17 -27.88 14.45 -20.47
CA ALA A 17 -28.11 14.12 -19.07
C ALA A 17 -26.88 13.46 -18.42
N LYS A 18 -26.09 12.69 -19.19
CA LYS A 18 -24.82 12.13 -18.70
C LYS A 18 -23.82 13.22 -18.37
N ILE A 19 -23.76 14.28 -19.17
CA ILE A 19 -22.84 15.41 -18.94
C ILE A 19 -23.23 16.13 -17.66
N ASP A 20 -24.52 16.36 -17.44
CA ASP A 20 -25.04 17.03 -16.24
C ASP A 20 -24.74 16.22 -14.97
N VAL A 21 -24.94 14.90 -14.99
CA VAL A 21 -24.60 14.02 -13.87
C VAL A 21 -23.10 14.07 -13.56
N TRP A 22 -22.25 13.96 -14.58
CA TRP A 22 -20.80 14.05 -14.38
C TRP A 22 -20.38 15.41 -13.82
N TYR A 23 -21.00 16.50 -14.30
CA TYR A 23 -20.75 17.83 -13.78
C TYR A 23 -21.15 17.94 -12.31
N MET A 24 -22.34 17.46 -11.93
CA MET A 24 -22.80 17.46 -10.54
C MET A 24 -21.87 16.67 -9.62
N VAL A 25 -21.37 15.53 -10.07
CA VAL A 25 -20.48 14.66 -9.29
C VAL A 25 -19.07 15.24 -9.17
N LEU A 26 -18.54 15.87 -10.22
CA LEU A 26 -17.18 16.41 -10.26
C LEU A 26 -17.08 17.89 -9.86
N ARG A 27 -18.19 18.55 -9.51
CA ARG A 27 -18.24 19.99 -9.21
C ARG A 27 -17.27 20.43 -8.11
N GLU A 28 -16.96 19.53 -7.18
CA GLU A 28 -16.07 19.77 -6.02
C GLU A 28 -14.61 19.37 -6.31
N THR A 29 -14.34 18.70 -7.44
CA THR A 29 -13.01 18.25 -7.83
C THR A 29 -12.37 19.26 -8.77
N SER A 30 -11.11 19.66 -8.51
CA SER A 30 -10.38 20.53 -9.43
C SER A 30 -10.10 19.82 -10.76
N VAL A 31 -10.06 20.61 -11.84
CA VAL A 31 -9.82 20.08 -13.20
C VAL A 31 -8.45 19.39 -13.28
N GLU A 32 -7.44 19.96 -12.62
CA GLU A 32 -6.09 19.42 -12.55
C GLU A 32 -6.07 18.05 -11.85
N SER A 33 -6.78 17.92 -10.72
CA SER A 33 -6.86 16.67 -9.96
C SER A 33 -7.61 15.59 -10.76
N ALA A 34 -8.77 15.92 -11.31
CA ALA A 34 -9.54 15.02 -12.16
C ALA A 34 -8.73 14.54 -13.38
N LYS A 35 -7.95 15.43 -14.01
CA LYS A 35 -7.07 15.07 -15.12
C LYS A 35 -5.94 14.13 -14.70
N SER A 36 -5.32 14.36 -13.54
CA SER A 36 -4.29 13.47 -12.99
C SER A 36 -4.84 12.07 -12.73
N ASN A 37 -6.00 11.98 -12.06
CA ASN A 37 -6.67 10.71 -11.78
C ASN A 37 -7.08 9.98 -13.06
N LEU A 38 -7.56 10.71 -14.06
CA LEU A 38 -7.90 10.16 -15.36
C LEU A 38 -6.69 9.53 -16.07
N MET A 39 -5.54 10.20 -16.03
CA MET A 39 -4.30 9.68 -16.62
C MET A 39 -3.78 8.44 -15.89
N MET A 40 -3.98 8.37 -14.57
CA MET A 40 -3.68 7.16 -13.80
C MET A 40 -4.61 6.01 -14.20
N HIS A 41 -5.92 6.26 -14.28
CA HIS A 41 -6.92 5.26 -14.68
C HIS A 41 -6.65 4.67 -16.05
N PHE A 42 -6.25 5.49 -17.03
CA PHE A 42 -5.86 5.02 -18.37
C PHE A 42 -4.70 4.01 -18.36
N ARG A 43 -3.83 4.05 -17.34
CA ARG A 43 -2.70 3.12 -17.21
C ARG A 43 -3.06 1.83 -16.47
N THR A 44 -4.10 1.86 -15.65
CA THR A 44 -4.44 0.76 -14.73
C THR A 44 -5.69 0.00 -15.14
N SER A 45 -6.57 0.58 -15.96
CA SER A 45 -7.85 -0.01 -16.32
C SER A 45 -8.09 -0.03 -17.84
N SER A 46 -8.51 -1.19 -18.33
CA SER A 46 -8.98 -1.38 -19.71
C SER A 46 -10.42 -0.89 -19.93
N PHE A 47 -11.15 -0.55 -18.86
CA PHE A 47 -12.55 -0.13 -18.93
C PHE A 47 -12.69 1.39 -18.77
N PRO A 48 -13.70 2.01 -19.41
CA PRO A 48 -13.96 3.44 -19.27
C PRO A 48 -14.17 3.84 -17.80
N PRO A 49 -13.64 4.99 -17.37
CA PRO A 49 -13.84 5.49 -16.01
C PRO A 49 -15.27 5.93 -15.78
N THR A 50 -15.68 5.84 -14.52
CA THR A 50 -16.87 6.50 -13.97
C THR A 50 -16.48 7.87 -13.38
N PRO A 51 -17.44 8.78 -13.11
CA PRO A 51 -17.14 10.02 -12.40
C PRO A 51 -16.45 9.80 -11.04
N ALA A 52 -16.81 8.72 -10.34
CA ALA A 52 -16.28 8.41 -9.02
C ALA A 52 -14.77 8.11 -9.06
N ASP A 53 -14.28 7.51 -10.16
CA ASP A 53 -12.85 7.21 -10.34
C ASP A 53 -12.00 8.48 -10.44
N LEU A 54 -12.62 9.64 -10.67
CA LEU A 54 -11.94 10.91 -10.88
C LEU A 54 -11.96 11.84 -9.67
N ILE A 55 -12.82 11.61 -8.67
CA ILE A 55 -12.96 12.46 -7.46
C ILE A 55 -11.74 12.34 -6.52
N GLY A 56 -10.88 11.34 -6.74
CA GLY A 56 -9.62 11.17 -6.04
C GLY A 56 -9.59 9.96 -5.12
N GLY A 57 -8.46 9.25 -5.17
CA GLY A 57 -7.94 8.58 -4.00
C GLY A 57 -8.22 7.09 -3.83
N LYS A 58 -8.36 6.31 -4.91
CA LYS A 58 -7.61 5.06 -4.90
C LYS A 58 -6.24 5.38 -5.50
N GLU A 59 -5.31 5.88 -4.69
CA GLU A 59 -3.99 5.25 -4.84
C GLU A 59 -4.31 3.76 -4.84
N PRO A 60 -3.85 2.97 -5.83
CA PRO A 60 -3.99 1.54 -5.69
C PRO A 60 -3.44 1.27 -4.31
N GLU A 61 -4.29 0.85 -3.37
CA GLU A 61 -3.80 0.35 -2.10
C GLU A 61 -2.76 -0.64 -2.58
N LYS A 62 -1.48 -0.32 -2.34
CA LYS A 62 -0.43 -1.29 -2.61
C LYS A 62 -0.82 -2.41 -1.69
N SER A 63 -1.54 -3.39 -2.24
CA SER A 63 -2.04 -4.53 -1.52
C SER A 63 -0.79 -5.10 -0.90
N LEU A 64 -0.65 -4.90 0.41
CA LEU A 64 0.57 -5.24 1.10
C LEU A 64 0.83 -6.70 0.78
N THR A 65 2.02 -7.00 0.27
CA THR A 65 2.36 -8.40 0.08
C THR A 65 2.43 -9.05 1.46
N ILE A 66 2.30 -10.38 1.52
CA ILE A 66 2.41 -11.13 2.79
C ILE A 66 3.72 -10.76 3.52
N TYR A 67 4.81 -10.54 2.76
CA TYR A 67 6.10 -10.12 3.31
C TYR A 67 6.09 -8.70 3.88
N ASP A 68 5.35 -7.78 3.28
CA ASP A 68 5.21 -6.41 3.80
C ASP A 68 4.43 -6.40 5.12
N ILE A 69 3.42 -7.27 5.23
CA ILE A 69 2.65 -7.47 6.46
C ILE A 69 3.55 -8.05 7.55
N GLN A 70 4.26 -9.14 7.27
CA GLN A 70 5.17 -9.79 8.23
C GLN A 70 6.26 -8.84 8.72
N ARG A 71 6.83 -8.03 7.83
CA ARG A 71 7.85 -7.04 8.21
C ARG A 71 7.29 -6.01 9.19
N LYS A 72 6.11 -5.47 8.91
CA LYS A 72 5.44 -4.50 9.80
C LYS A 72 5.09 -5.11 11.16
N GLU A 73 4.62 -6.34 11.19
CA GLU A 73 4.34 -7.06 12.44
C GLU A 73 5.62 -7.23 13.29
N GLN A 74 6.74 -7.60 12.66
CA GLN A 74 8.02 -7.72 13.35
C GLN A 74 8.54 -6.38 13.89
N GLU A 75 8.46 -5.32 13.09
CA GLU A 75 8.83 -3.97 13.51
C GLU A 75 7.99 -3.52 14.72
N GLN A 76 6.68 -3.80 14.70
CA GLN A 76 5.79 -3.47 15.80
C GLN A 76 6.12 -4.25 17.07
N GLN A 77 6.39 -5.55 16.98
CA GLN A 77 6.79 -6.37 18.12
C GLN A 77 8.13 -5.90 18.73
N LEU A 78 9.07 -5.50 17.88
CA LEU A 78 10.37 -4.99 18.34
C LEU A 78 10.19 -3.69 19.14
N LEU A 79 9.36 -2.77 18.65
CA LEU A 79 9.05 -1.52 19.33
C LEU A 79 8.35 -1.77 20.68
N GLU A 80 7.38 -2.68 20.72
CA GLU A 80 6.70 -3.05 21.97
C GLU A 80 7.68 -3.61 23.01
N LEU A 81 8.61 -4.46 22.58
CA LEU A 81 9.65 -5.02 23.46
C LEU A 81 10.62 -3.94 23.95
N GLN A 82 10.96 -2.96 23.11
CA GLN A 82 11.75 -1.78 23.51
C GLN A 82 11.01 -0.94 24.55
N GLU A 83 9.73 -0.62 24.32
CA GLU A 83 8.90 0.12 25.28
C GLU A 83 8.79 -0.60 26.62
N TYR A 84 8.63 -1.93 26.60
CA TYR A 84 8.60 -2.74 27.79
C TYR A 84 9.93 -2.66 28.57
N HIS A 85 11.07 -2.77 27.89
CA HIS A 85 12.40 -2.64 28.50
C HIS A 85 12.67 -1.24 29.06
N GLU A 86 12.09 -0.19 28.48
CA GLU A 86 12.23 1.18 28.98
C GLU A 86 11.33 1.46 30.19
N ARG A 87 10.13 0.86 30.23
CA ARG A 87 9.15 1.08 31.31
C ARG A 87 9.41 0.22 32.54
N GLU A 88 9.91 -0.99 32.37
CA GLU A 88 10.14 -1.94 33.47
C GLU A 88 11.62 -2.11 33.78
N ASP A 89 11.97 -2.40 35.04
CA ASP A 89 13.33 -2.77 35.44
C ASP A 89 13.62 -4.21 35.00
N VAL A 90 13.87 -4.38 33.70
CA VAL A 90 14.09 -5.70 33.10
C VAL A 90 15.55 -6.11 33.34
N LYS A 91 15.73 -7.08 34.24
CA LYS A 91 17.06 -7.64 34.54
C LYS A 91 17.69 -8.23 33.27
N PRO A 92 19.03 -8.17 33.14
CA PRO A 92 19.70 -8.79 32.02
C PRO A 92 19.38 -10.29 31.94
N MET A 93 19.42 -10.82 30.71
CA MET A 93 19.19 -12.23 30.44
C MET A 93 20.05 -13.11 31.38
N PRO A 94 19.48 -14.14 32.04
CA PRO A 94 20.23 -15.02 32.93
C PRO A 94 21.39 -15.74 32.22
N ASP A 95 22.55 -15.86 32.88
CA ASP A 95 23.80 -16.36 32.29
C ASP A 95 23.69 -17.73 31.61
N HIS A 96 22.93 -18.65 32.22
CA HIS A 96 22.75 -19.99 31.67
C HIS A 96 21.93 -19.98 30.37
N ILE A 97 20.98 -19.04 30.23
CA ILE A 97 20.22 -18.82 28.99
C ILE A 97 21.15 -18.22 27.92
N ALA A 98 21.92 -17.18 28.27
CA ALA A 98 22.86 -16.53 27.37
C ALA A 98 23.90 -17.51 26.82
N LYS A 99 24.45 -18.37 27.68
CA LYS A 99 25.41 -19.42 27.30
C LYS A 99 24.79 -20.46 26.38
N ARG A 100 23.56 -20.91 26.67
CA ARG A 100 22.83 -21.87 25.83
C ARG A 100 22.52 -21.30 24.44
N LEU A 101 22.06 -20.05 24.37
CA LEU A 101 21.82 -19.36 23.10
C LEU A 101 23.11 -19.17 22.30
N GLY A 102 24.21 -18.77 22.96
CA GLY A 102 25.52 -18.65 22.32
C GLY A 102 25.99 -19.95 21.66
N GLN A 103 25.78 -21.10 22.32
CA GLN A 103 26.10 -22.42 21.75
C GLN A 103 25.24 -22.76 20.53
N ILE A 104 23.94 -22.44 20.58
CA ILE A 104 23.00 -22.67 19.46
C ILE A 104 23.41 -21.81 18.25
N PHE A 105 23.69 -20.52 18.45
CA PHE A 105 24.11 -19.62 17.37
C PHE A 105 25.47 -19.97 16.79
N ALA A 106 26.42 -20.43 17.62
CA ALA A 106 27.71 -20.93 17.16
C ALA A 106 27.53 -22.16 16.26
N GLY A 107 26.65 -23.10 16.61
CA GLY A 107 26.34 -24.26 15.79
C GLY A 107 25.68 -23.91 14.45
N MET A 108 24.82 -22.88 14.41
CA MET A 108 24.18 -22.41 13.18
C MET A 108 25.15 -21.74 12.19
N ARG A 109 26.22 -21.11 12.67
CA ARG A 109 27.21 -20.43 11.81
C ARG A 109 28.11 -21.37 11.02
N VAL A 110 28.26 -22.62 11.46
CA VAL A 110 29.22 -23.57 10.86
C VAL A 110 28.68 -24.23 9.58
N ASN A 111 27.35 -24.26 9.36
CA ASN A 111 26.74 -24.90 8.19
C ASN A 111 26.67 -24.01 6.91
N ARG A 112 27.38 -22.88 6.86
CA ARG A 112 27.34 -21.97 5.70
C ARG A 112 28.46 -22.19 4.67
N ASP A 113 29.44 -23.05 4.98
CA ASP A 113 30.61 -23.35 4.13
C ASP A 113 30.59 -24.75 3.48
N GLU A 114 29.50 -25.52 3.61
CA GLU A 114 29.29 -26.78 2.87
C GLU A 114 28.20 -26.62 1.81
N SER A 115 28.52 -25.95 0.70
CA SER A 115 27.85 -26.05 -0.61
C SER A 115 28.75 -25.50 -1.72
#